data_AF-A0A7V1BVT5-F1
#
_entry.id   AF-A0A7V1BVT5-F1
#
_cell.length_a   1.000
_cell.length_b   1.000
_cell.length_c   1.000
_cell.angle_alpha   90.00
_cell.angle_beta   90.00
_cell.angle_gamma   90.00
#
_symmetry.space_group_name_H-M   'P 1'
#
loop_
_entity.id
_entity.type
_entity.pdbx_description
1 polymer ?
#
loop_
_entity_poly.entity_id
_entity_poly.type
_entity_poly.pdbx_seq_one_letter_code
_entity_poly.pdbx_strand_id
1 'polypeptide(L)'
;KAAQIQDEELAARYLRRLREAGLAECLPIHRRQTQVELAEETGLDGEQLKGDIDSGAAGHAFEADMQEYHTQGGEAFPFYVIRHMGGEEIPLNGYVSSMALEKLLEKMSGGKLERRQPELTDDNVVAFVEKYGKVAVREVGELYFIPIREAAERLDRLVEEGRLGKMKAGNGWFYLPPTAPAAPA
;
A
#
# COMPACT_ATOMS: atom_id res chain seq x y z
N LYS A 1 -12.95 6.89 -1.31
CA LYS A 1 -14.28 7.02 -0.68
C LYS A 1 -15.33 6.18 -1.39
N ALA A 2 -15.62 6.38 -2.67
CA ALA A 2 -16.54 5.49 -3.42
C ALA A 2 -16.22 3.99 -3.22
N ALA A 3 -14.95 3.60 -3.37
CA ALA A 3 -14.53 2.23 -3.07
C ALA A 3 -14.81 1.78 -1.62
N GLN A 4 -14.60 2.65 -0.61
CA GLN A 4 -14.85 2.32 0.81
C GLN A 4 -16.35 2.20 1.14
N ILE A 5 -17.22 2.85 0.35
CA ILE A 5 -18.67 2.67 0.48
C ILE A 5 -19.06 1.23 0.11
N GLN A 6 -18.34 0.61 -0.83
CA GLN A 6 -18.57 -0.78 -1.24
C GLN A 6 -17.97 -1.75 -0.22
N ASP A 7 -16.67 -1.65 0.04
CA ASP A 7 -15.94 -2.55 0.93
C ASP A 7 -14.60 -1.94 1.38
N GLU A 8 -14.29 -2.03 2.68
CA GLU A 8 -13.10 -1.41 3.27
C GLU A 8 -11.79 -2.09 2.83
N GLU A 9 -11.79 -3.42 2.68
CA GLU A 9 -10.60 -4.17 2.27
C GLU A 9 -10.29 -3.95 0.79
N LEU A 10 -11.31 -4.04 -0.07
CA LEU A 10 -11.17 -3.76 -1.50
C LEU A 10 -10.78 -2.30 -1.74
N ALA A 11 -11.27 -1.37 -0.92
CA ALA A 11 -10.84 0.01 -1.02
C ALA A 11 -9.37 0.23 -0.67
N ALA A 12 -8.82 -0.50 0.31
CA ALA A 12 -7.40 -0.47 0.61
C ALA A 12 -6.57 -1.01 -0.57
N ARG A 13 -7.03 -2.10 -1.22
CA ARG A 13 -6.43 -2.64 -2.44
C ARG A 13 -6.49 -1.65 -3.60
N TYR A 14 -7.64 -1.01 -3.80
CA TYR A 14 -7.85 0.02 -4.83
C TYR A 14 -6.98 1.26 -4.61
N LEU A 15 -6.85 1.74 -3.38
CA LEU A 15 -5.95 2.87 -3.08
C LEU A 15 -4.49 2.54 -3.41
N ARG A 16 -4.05 1.31 -3.09
CA ARG A 16 -2.71 0.84 -3.48
C ARG A 16 -2.57 0.78 -4.99
N ARG A 17 -3.55 0.21 -5.69
CA ARG A 17 -3.56 0.11 -7.14
C ARG A 17 -3.53 1.48 -7.84
N LEU A 18 -4.28 2.46 -7.34
CA LEU A 18 -4.25 3.86 -7.80
C LEU A 18 -2.86 4.49 -7.66
N ARG A 19 -2.17 4.23 -6.54
CA ARG A 19 -0.81 4.75 -6.31
C ARG A 19 0.19 4.12 -7.28
N GLU A 20 0.11 2.81 -7.50
CA GLU A 20 0.92 2.12 -8.51
C GLU A 20 0.68 2.70 -9.91
N ALA A 21 -0.60 2.84 -10.30
CA ALA A 21 -1.02 3.40 -11.59
C ALA A 21 -0.46 4.81 -11.81
N GLY A 22 -0.64 5.70 -10.83
CA GLY A 22 -0.24 7.10 -10.97
C GLY A 22 1.28 7.31 -10.86
N LEU A 23 1.95 6.64 -9.92
CA LEU A 23 3.34 6.94 -9.59
C LEU A 23 4.35 6.10 -10.37
N ALA A 24 4.02 4.84 -10.67
CA ALA A 24 4.95 3.91 -11.29
C ALA A 24 4.63 3.62 -12.76
N GLU A 25 3.34 3.62 -13.12
CA GLU A 25 2.85 3.31 -14.47
C GLU A 25 2.48 4.58 -15.27
N CYS A 26 2.51 5.76 -14.64
CA CYS A 26 2.18 7.06 -15.23
C CYS A 26 0.79 7.13 -15.90
N LEU A 27 -0.18 6.37 -15.38
CA LEU A 27 -1.55 6.38 -15.88
C LEU A 27 -2.30 7.65 -15.44
N PRO A 28 -3.22 8.17 -16.27
CA PRO A 28 -3.97 9.38 -15.96
C PRO A 28 -5.09 9.10 -14.95
N ILE A 29 -4.74 8.93 -13.68
CA ILE A 29 -5.68 8.59 -12.57
C ILE A 29 -6.67 9.71 -12.21
N HIS A 30 -6.57 10.88 -12.84
CA HIS A 30 -7.59 11.94 -12.75
C HIS A 30 -8.81 11.64 -13.66
N ARG A 31 -8.67 10.75 -14.65
CA ARG A 31 -9.76 10.38 -15.55
C ARG A 31 -10.66 9.34 -14.91
N ARG A 32 -11.97 9.52 -15.04
CA ARG A 32 -12.96 8.60 -14.48
C ARG A 32 -12.82 7.18 -15.03
N GLN A 33 -12.60 7.05 -16.34
CA GLN A 33 -12.44 5.75 -16.98
C GLN A 33 -11.28 4.95 -16.36
N THR A 34 -10.11 5.59 -16.20
CA THR A 34 -8.95 4.99 -15.53
C THR A 34 -9.30 4.54 -14.10
N GLN A 35 -10.02 5.37 -13.34
CA GLN A 35 -10.42 5.04 -11.97
C GLN A 35 -11.34 3.80 -11.91
N VAL A 36 -12.28 3.69 -12.85
CA VAL A 36 -13.20 2.56 -12.97
C VAL A 36 -12.44 1.27 -13.32
N GLU A 37 -11.60 1.31 -14.35
CA GLU A 37 -10.78 0.15 -14.77
C GLU A 37 -9.91 -0.36 -13.62
N LEU A 38 -9.24 0.55 -12.90
CA LEU A 38 -8.41 0.19 -11.75
C LEU A 38 -9.22 -0.36 -10.56
N ALA A 39 -10.48 0.05 -10.42
CA ALA A 39 -11.37 -0.47 -9.39
C ALA A 39 -11.78 -1.92 -9.71
N GLU A 40 -12.15 -2.17 -10.96
CA GLU A 40 -12.50 -3.51 -11.47
C GLU A 40 -11.33 -4.49 -11.35
N GLU A 41 -10.10 -4.05 -11.64
CA GLU A 41 -8.87 -4.85 -11.42
C GLU A 41 -8.72 -5.32 -9.96
N THR A 42 -9.29 -4.59 -9.00
CA THR A 42 -9.25 -4.93 -7.58
C THR A 42 -10.49 -5.66 -7.07
N GLY A 43 -11.46 -5.94 -7.95
CA GLY A 43 -12.70 -6.64 -7.61
C GLY A 43 -13.86 -5.75 -7.16
N LEU A 44 -13.75 -4.42 -7.29
CA LEU A 44 -14.85 -3.48 -7.03
C LEU A 44 -15.84 -3.44 -8.21
N ASP A 45 -17.07 -3.03 -7.94
CA ASP A 45 -18.06 -2.75 -8.99
C ASP A 45 -17.82 -1.34 -9.56
N GLY A 46 -17.42 -1.30 -10.83
CA GLY A 46 -17.10 -0.08 -11.56
C GLY A 46 -18.28 0.87 -11.77
N GLU A 47 -19.48 0.34 -12.03
CA GLU A 47 -20.68 1.15 -12.24
C GLU A 47 -21.19 1.71 -10.90
N GLN A 48 -21.15 0.92 -9.83
CA GLN A 48 -21.44 1.43 -8.49
C GLN A 48 -20.43 2.52 -8.09
N LEU A 49 -19.13 2.31 -8.33
CA LEU A 49 -18.08 3.28 -8.01
C LEU A 49 -18.35 4.62 -8.72
N LYS A 50 -18.73 4.56 -10.00
CA LYS A 50 -19.10 5.73 -10.77
C LYS A 50 -20.35 6.41 -10.21
N GLY A 51 -21.40 5.65 -9.89
CA GLY A 51 -22.63 6.15 -9.27
C GLY A 51 -22.41 6.83 -7.92
N ASP A 52 -21.55 6.28 -7.07
CA ASP A 52 -21.23 6.85 -5.75
C ASP A 52 -20.45 8.17 -5.84
N ILE A 53 -19.63 8.33 -6.89
CA ILE A 53 -18.96 9.60 -7.16
C ILE A 53 -19.96 10.62 -7.74
N ASP A 54 -20.77 10.21 -8.72
CA ASP A 54 -21.67 11.13 -9.43
C ASP A 54 -22.85 11.60 -8.56
N SER A 55 -23.30 10.77 -7.62
CA SER A 55 -24.32 11.12 -6.62
C SER A 55 -23.82 12.09 -5.55
N GLY A 56 -22.50 12.30 -5.43
CA GLY A 56 -21.89 13.13 -4.40
C GLY A 56 -21.67 12.43 -3.05
N ALA A 57 -22.14 11.19 -2.87
CA ALA A 57 -21.95 10.43 -1.63
C ALA A 57 -20.46 10.28 -1.26
N ALA A 58 -19.62 9.93 -2.24
CA ALA A 58 -18.17 9.85 -2.04
C ALA A 58 -17.54 11.22 -1.74
N GLY A 59 -18.11 12.31 -2.25
CA GLY A 59 -17.67 13.69 -2.00
C GLY A 59 -17.92 14.11 -0.56
N HIS A 60 -19.13 13.89 -0.05
CA HIS A 60 -19.46 14.18 1.35
C HIS A 60 -18.63 13.37 2.34
N ALA A 61 -18.39 12.08 2.05
CA ALA A 61 -17.50 11.25 2.86
C ALA A 61 -16.05 11.78 2.85
N PHE A 62 -15.58 12.31 1.72
CA PHE A 62 -14.25 12.93 1.64
C PHE A 62 -14.16 14.23 2.44
N GLU A 63 -15.21 15.06 2.41
CA GLU A 63 -15.25 16.29 3.21
C GLU A 63 -15.23 16.00 4.71
N ALA A 64 -15.91 14.93 5.16
CA ALA A 64 -15.86 14.48 6.55
C ALA A 64 -14.44 14.05 6.96
N ASP A 65 -13.76 13.26 6.15
CA ASP A 65 -12.34 12.91 6.34
C ASP A 65 -11.45 14.16 6.47
N MET A 66 -11.68 15.17 5.62
CA MET A 66 -10.90 16.41 5.65
C MET A 66 -11.18 17.26 6.90
N GLN A 67 -12.44 17.30 7.35
CA GLN A 67 -12.80 17.95 8.62
C GLN A 67 -12.14 17.26 9.81
N GLU A 68 -12.12 15.93 9.83
CA GLU A 68 -11.39 15.16 10.85
C GLU A 68 -9.90 15.47 10.80
N TYR A 69 -9.29 15.40 9.61
CA TYR A 69 -7.88 15.73 9.39
C TYR A 69 -7.50 17.10 9.97
N HIS A 70 -8.27 18.15 9.68
CA HIS A 70 -8.02 19.48 10.23
C HIS A 70 -8.26 19.55 11.74
N THR A 71 -9.30 18.89 12.25
CA THR A 71 -9.58 18.83 13.70
C THR A 71 -8.44 18.17 14.47
N GLN A 72 -7.78 17.17 13.86
CA GLN A 72 -6.63 16.47 14.43
C GLN A 72 -5.30 17.26 14.30
N GLY A 73 -5.31 18.45 13.69
CA GLY A 73 -4.12 19.28 13.50
C GLY A 73 -3.25 18.87 12.29
N GLY A 74 -3.85 18.25 11.29
CA GLY A 74 -3.18 17.91 10.04
C GLY A 74 -2.85 19.16 9.21
N GLU A 75 -1.56 19.30 8.86
CA GLU A 75 -1.06 20.40 8.02
C GLU A 75 -0.43 19.91 6.71
N ALA A 76 0.16 18.71 6.71
CA ALA A 76 0.72 18.09 5.52
C ALA A 76 0.55 16.57 5.52
N PHE A 77 0.52 15.97 4.32
CA PHE A 77 0.55 14.52 4.15
C PHE A 77 1.98 13.99 3.93
N PRO A 78 2.30 12.77 4.37
CA PRO A 78 1.44 11.89 5.18
C PRO A 78 1.25 12.45 6.61
N PHE A 79 0.09 12.16 7.20
CA PHE A 79 -0.26 12.59 8.55
C PHE A 79 -0.71 11.37 9.35
N TYR A 80 -0.25 11.27 10.59
CA TYR A 80 -0.60 10.18 11.50
C TYR A 80 -1.04 10.75 12.84
N VAL A 81 -2.01 10.10 13.48
CA VAL A 81 -2.30 10.30 14.90
C VAL A 81 -2.04 8.98 15.60
N ILE A 82 -0.99 8.93 16.42
CA ILE A 82 -0.68 7.74 17.22
C ILE A 82 -1.35 7.93 18.58
N ARG A 83 -2.17 6.96 18.99
CA ARG A 83 -2.94 7.02 20.24
C ARG A 83 -2.57 5.86 21.16
N HIS A 84 -2.29 6.18 22.42
CA HIS A 84 -2.17 5.20 23.49
C HIS A 84 -3.51 5.08 24.24
N MET A 85 -3.88 3.86 24.67
CA MET A 85 -5.14 3.61 25.39
C MET A 85 -5.27 4.38 26.72
N GLY A 86 -4.16 4.89 27.25
CA GLY A 86 -4.13 5.78 28.43
C GLY A 86 -4.45 7.25 28.13
N GLY A 87 -4.81 7.60 26.89
CA GLY A 87 -5.25 8.95 26.51
C GLY A 87 -4.16 9.87 25.96
N GLU A 88 -2.91 9.40 25.84
CA GLU A 88 -1.85 10.16 25.13
C GLU A 88 -2.06 10.05 23.62
N GLU A 89 -2.09 11.19 22.94
CA GLU A 89 -2.17 11.28 21.48
C GLU A 89 -1.02 12.12 20.93
N ILE A 90 -0.40 11.63 19.85
CA ILE A 90 0.73 12.31 19.21
C ILE A 90 0.43 12.46 17.71
N PRO A 91 0.15 13.69 17.24
CA PRO A 91 0.06 13.99 15.82
C PRO A 91 1.46 14.05 15.21
N LEU A 92 1.62 13.46 14.03
CA LEU A 92 2.86 13.44 13.26
C LEU A 92 2.58 13.98 11.86
N ASN A 93 3.20 15.12 11.52
CA ASN A 93 3.12 15.73 10.21
C ASN A 93 4.34 15.34 9.35
N GLY A 94 4.08 14.87 8.14
CA GLY A 94 5.09 14.51 7.16
C GLY A 94 5.62 13.07 7.31
N TYR A 95 6.62 12.76 6.48
CA TYR A 95 7.22 11.43 6.45
C TYR A 95 7.93 11.09 7.77
N VAL A 96 7.60 9.93 8.32
CA VAL A 96 8.26 9.34 9.49
C VAL A 96 8.79 7.96 9.09
N SER A 97 10.07 7.69 9.37
CA SER A 97 10.66 6.38 9.05
C SER A 97 10.08 5.27 9.92
N SER A 98 10.15 4.03 9.42
CA SER A 98 9.79 2.81 10.16
C SER A 98 10.45 2.76 11.54
N MET A 99 11.77 3.00 11.60
CA MET A 99 12.52 3.05 12.86
C MET A 99 12.06 4.15 13.82
N ALA A 100 11.67 5.32 13.31
CA ALA A 100 11.17 6.41 14.16
C ALA A 100 9.77 6.09 14.71
N LEU A 101 8.89 5.50 13.88
CA LEU A 101 7.60 4.98 14.33
C LEU A 101 7.76 3.88 15.39
N GLU A 102 8.67 2.93 15.19
CA GLU A 102 8.93 1.87 16.18
C GLU A 102 9.36 2.43 17.54
N LYS A 103 10.32 3.37 17.56
CA LYS A 103 10.76 4.03 18.81
C LYS A 103 9.63 4.79 19.49
N LEU A 104 8.75 5.43 18.70
CA LEU A 104 7.59 6.12 19.23
C LEU A 104 6.62 5.13 19.90
N LEU A 105 6.31 4.02 19.23
CA LEU A 105 5.43 2.97 19.74
C LEU A 105 6.02 2.31 21.01
N GLU A 106 7.32 2.05 21.05
CA GLU A 106 8.02 1.54 22.23
C GLU A 106 7.88 2.50 23.42
N LYS A 107 8.15 3.80 23.18
CA LYS A 107 8.00 4.84 24.21
C LYS A 107 6.57 4.93 24.72
N MET A 108 5.59 5.05 23.81
CA MET A 108 4.18 5.23 24.16
C MET A 108 3.59 4.00 24.87
N SER A 109 4.06 2.80 24.53
CA SER A 109 3.61 1.57 25.19
C SER A 109 4.32 1.28 26.51
N GLY A 110 5.36 2.04 26.86
CA GLY A 110 6.21 1.74 28.01
C GLY A 110 6.95 0.41 27.86
N GLY A 111 7.34 0.05 26.64
CA GLY A 111 8.03 -1.21 26.34
C GLY A 111 7.16 -2.47 26.40
N LYS A 112 5.82 -2.33 26.37
CA LYS A 112 4.88 -3.47 26.45
C LYS A 112 4.61 -4.14 25.10
N LEU A 113 4.96 -3.50 23.99
CA LEU A 113 4.76 -4.06 22.66
C LEU A 113 5.91 -5.01 22.31
N GLU A 114 5.55 -6.21 21.87
CA GLU A 114 6.51 -7.17 21.33
C GLU A 114 6.63 -6.99 19.82
N ARG A 115 7.85 -6.74 19.36
CA ARG A 115 8.15 -6.69 17.92
C ARG A 115 8.01 -8.08 17.33
N ARG A 116 7.19 -8.20 16.27
CA ARG A 116 7.11 -9.39 15.43
C ARG A 116 7.85 -9.13 14.12
N GLN A 117 9.05 -9.70 13.99
CA GLN A 117 9.85 -9.63 12.78
C GLN A 117 9.63 -10.90 11.97
N PRO A 118 9.14 -10.84 10.72
CA PRO A 118 9.10 -12.01 9.86
C PRO A 118 10.53 -12.49 9.58
N GLU A 119 10.73 -13.81 9.60
CA GLU A 119 12.01 -14.41 9.25
C GLU A 119 12.30 -14.18 7.76
N LEU A 120 13.55 -13.82 7.44
CA LEU A 120 13.98 -13.67 6.06
C LEU A 120 14.23 -15.05 5.44
N THR A 121 13.18 -15.61 4.87
CA THR A 121 13.23 -16.83 4.05
C THR A 121 12.68 -16.54 2.67
N ASP A 122 13.10 -17.30 1.68
CA ASP A 122 12.62 -17.15 0.31
C ASP A 122 11.10 -17.42 0.21
N ASP A 123 10.59 -18.39 0.99
CA ASP A 123 9.16 -18.69 1.07
C ASP A 123 8.36 -17.52 1.66
N ASN A 124 8.89 -16.85 2.69
CA ASN A 124 8.24 -15.67 3.25
C ASN A 124 8.25 -14.49 2.27
N VAL A 125 9.32 -14.31 1.49
CA VAL A 125 9.37 -13.27 0.44
C VAL A 125 8.34 -13.56 -0.66
N VAL A 126 8.23 -14.80 -1.11
CA VAL A 126 7.22 -15.21 -2.10
C VAL A 126 5.82 -14.99 -1.54
N ALA A 127 5.53 -15.45 -0.32
CA ALA A 127 4.23 -15.27 0.32
C ALA A 127 3.88 -13.77 0.50
N PHE A 128 4.87 -12.92 0.76
CA PHE A 128 4.67 -11.47 0.79
C PHE A 128 4.27 -10.94 -0.59
N VAL A 129 4.95 -11.35 -1.66
CA VAL A 129 4.61 -10.95 -3.03
C VAL A 129 3.22 -11.45 -3.42
N GLU A 130 2.86 -12.70 -3.08
CA GLU A 130 1.53 -13.27 -3.34
C GLU A 130 0.42 -12.52 -2.62
N LYS A 131 0.63 -12.19 -1.34
CA LYS A 131 -0.35 -11.43 -0.54
C LYS A 131 -0.65 -10.06 -1.15
N TYR A 132 0.37 -9.40 -1.71
CA TYR A 132 0.27 -8.02 -2.18
C TYR A 132 0.19 -7.90 -3.71
N GLY A 133 0.37 -8.97 -4.48
CA GLY A 133 0.28 -9.02 -5.94
C GLY A 133 1.44 -8.36 -6.69
N LYS A 134 1.85 -7.14 -6.31
CA LYS A 134 3.04 -6.45 -6.83
C LYS A 134 3.79 -5.84 -5.65
N VAL A 135 5.12 -5.97 -5.62
CA VAL A 135 5.95 -5.35 -4.58
C VAL A 135 7.24 -4.76 -5.18
N ALA A 136 7.68 -3.63 -4.64
CA ALA A 136 8.96 -3.01 -4.96
C ALA A 136 10.09 -3.60 -4.11
N VAL A 137 11.32 -3.53 -4.62
CA VAL A 137 12.53 -3.94 -3.87
C VAL A 137 12.59 -3.27 -2.49
N ARG A 138 12.21 -1.99 -2.42
CA ARG A 138 12.25 -1.23 -1.17
C ARG A 138 11.27 -1.77 -0.13
N GLU A 139 10.10 -2.27 -0.52
CA GLU A 139 9.15 -2.86 0.43
C GLU A 139 9.76 -4.11 1.10
N VAL A 140 10.45 -4.95 0.34
CA VAL A 140 11.15 -6.13 0.87
C VAL A 140 12.33 -5.73 1.77
N GLY A 141 13.13 -4.74 1.34
CA GLY A 141 14.23 -4.22 2.16
C GLY A 141 13.77 -3.67 3.51
N GLU A 142 12.69 -2.89 3.53
CA GLU A 142 12.11 -2.32 4.75
C GLU A 142 11.45 -3.40 5.63
N LEU A 143 10.75 -4.38 5.04
CA LEU A 143 10.10 -5.45 5.80
C LEU A 143 11.10 -6.33 6.55
N TYR A 144 12.20 -6.69 5.91
CA TYR A 144 13.21 -7.62 6.47
C TYR A 144 14.44 -6.92 7.03
N PHE A 145 14.48 -5.58 7.02
CA PHE A 145 15.61 -4.78 7.50
C PHE A 145 16.95 -5.14 6.83
N ILE A 146 16.91 -5.40 5.53
CA ILE A 146 18.09 -5.70 4.71
C ILE A 146 18.42 -4.56 3.73
N PRO A 147 19.69 -4.39 3.34
CA PRO A 147 20.06 -3.40 2.33
C PRO A 147 19.28 -3.60 1.02
N ILE A 148 18.90 -2.51 0.36
CA ILE A 148 18.14 -2.55 -0.89
C ILE A 148 18.80 -3.41 -1.98
N ARG A 149 20.14 -3.46 -2.00
CA ARG A 149 20.90 -4.29 -2.91
C ARG A 149 20.70 -5.79 -2.63
N GLU A 150 20.73 -6.19 -1.37
CA GLU A 150 20.50 -7.59 -0.97
C GLU A 150 19.06 -8.00 -1.28
N ALA A 151 18.09 -7.12 -1.03
CA ALA A 151 16.70 -7.34 -1.41
C ALA A 151 16.56 -7.54 -2.94
N ALA A 152 17.25 -6.73 -3.74
CA ALA A 152 17.22 -6.86 -5.20
C ALA A 152 17.84 -8.19 -5.67
N GLU A 153 19.04 -8.52 -5.19
CA GLU A 153 19.74 -9.77 -5.53
C GLU A 153 18.89 -11.00 -5.15
N ARG A 154 18.23 -10.97 -3.99
CA ARG A 154 17.32 -12.04 -3.55
C ARG A 154 16.11 -12.17 -4.47
N LEU A 155 15.45 -11.07 -4.80
CA LEU A 155 14.26 -11.06 -5.65
C LEU A 155 14.59 -11.49 -7.08
N ASP A 156 15.73 -11.07 -7.62
CA ASP A 156 16.19 -11.47 -8.95
C ASP A 156 16.49 -12.97 -9.03
N ARG A 157 17.14 -13.54 -8.01
CA ARG A 157 17.33 -14.98 -7.91
C ARG A 157 15.98 -15.74 -7.90
N LEU A 158 14.97 -15.25 -7.18
CA LEU A 158 13.64 -15.88 -7.16
C LEU A 158 12.93 -15.81 -8.52
N VAL A 159 13.24 -14.82 -9.35
CA VAL A 159 12.78 -14.74 -10.74
C VAL A 159 13.51 -15.77 -11.62
N GLU A 160 14.83 -15.91 -11.46
CA GLU A 160 15.63 -16.93 -12.16
C GLU A 160 15.18 -18.36 -11.82
N GLU A 161 14.76 -18.59 -10.58
CA GLU A 161 14.18 -19.85 -10.10
C GLU A 161 12.72 -20.07 -10.57
N GLY A 162 12.12 -19.10 -11.28
CA GLY A 162 10.74 -19.18 -11.78
C GLY A 162 9.66 -19.02 -10.70
N ARG A 163 10.03 -18.59 -9.49
CA ARG A 163 9.13 -18.43 -8.34
C ARG A 163 8.42 -17.09 -8.32
N LEU A 164 8.95 -16.09 -9.02
CA LEU A 164 8.39 -14.75 -9.16
C LEU A 164 8.48 -14.27 -10.61
N GLY A 165 7.59 -13.35 -10.97
CA GLY A 165 7.72 -12.51 -12.15
C GLY A 165 8.41 -11.18 -11.83
N LYS A 166 8.86 -10.48 -12.87
CA LYS A 166 9.46 -9.15 -12.79
C LYS A 166 8.92 -8.25 -13.89
N MET A 167 8.54 -7.02 -13.55
CA MET A 167 8.04 -6.03 -14.51
C MET A 167 8.67 -4.66 -14.28
N LYS A 168 8.90 -3.92 -15.37
CA LYS A 168 9.44 -2.55 -15.29
C LYS A 168 8.39 -1.61 -14.71
N ALA A 169 8.80 -0.76 -13.77
CA ALA A 169 7.93 0.21 -13.11
C ALA A 169 8.74 1.46 -12.74
N GLY A 170 8.39 2.61 -13.31
CA GLY A 170 9.14 3.86 -13.16
C GLY A 170 10.66 3.68 -13.35
N ASN A 171 11.43 4.10 -12.36
CA ASN A 171 12.89 3.95 -12.33
C ASN A 171 13.38 2.58 -11.80
N GLY A 172 12.48 1.71 -11.35
CA GLY A 172 12.80 0.43 -10.71
C GLY A 172 12.12 -0.76 -11.36
N TRP A 173 11.71 -1.71 -10.52
CA TRP A 173 11.05 -2.95 -10.90
C TRP A 173 10.00 -3.31 -9.84
N PHE A 174 8.87 -3.85 -10.28
CA PHE A 174 7.98 -4.63 -9.42
C PHE A 174 8.26 -6.11 -9.59
N TYR A 175 8.12 -6.84 -8.49
CA TYR A 175 8.08 -8.29 -8.45
C TYR A 175 6.65 -8.71 -8.15
N LEU A 176 6.22 -9.77 -8.80
CA LEU A 176 4.83 -10.21 -8.81
C LEU A 176 4.79 -11.75 -8.77
N PRO A 177 3.65 -12.37 -8.43
CA PRO A 177 3.48 -13.80 -8.58
C PRO A 177 3.86 -14.25 -9.99
N PRO A 178 4.34 -15.49 -10.16
CA PRO A 178 4.73 -15.99 -11.46
C PRO A 178 3.51 -15.94 -12.39
N THR A 179 3.68 -15.34 -13.55
CA THR A 179 2.66 -15.38 -14.59
C THR A 179 2.58 -16.82 -15.09
N ALA A 180 1.38 -17.40 -15.19
CA ALA A 180 1.24 -18.70 -15.85
C ALA A 180 1.90 -18.61 -17.23
N PRO A 181 2.69 -19.61 -17.66
CA PRO A 181 3.27 -19.58 -19.00
C PRO A 181 2.13 -19.40 -20.00
N ALA A 182 2.28 -18.44 -20.92
CA ALA A 182 1.36 -18.30 -22.04
C ALA A 182 1.24 -19.69 -22.70
N ALA A 183 0.00 -20.19 -22.82
CA ALA A 183 -0.23 -21.44 -23.54
C ALA A 183 0.45 -21.34 -24.91
N PRO A 184 1.22 -22.35 -25.36
CA PRO A 184 1.83 -22.30 -26.67
C PRO A 184 0.74 -22.10 -27.72
N ALA A 185 0.93 -21.08 -28.56
CA ALA A 185 0.10 -20.81 -29.73
C ALA A 185 0.19 -21.95 -30.76
#